data_AF-A0ABD1CRH8-F1
#
_entry.id   AF-A0ABD1CRH8-F1
#
_cell.length_a   1.000
_cell.length_b   1.000
_cell.length_c   1.000
_cell.angle_alpha   90.00
_cell.angle_beta   90.00
_cell.angle_gamma   90.00
#
_symmetry.space_group_name_H-M   'P 1'
#
loop_
_entity.id
_entity.type
_entity.pdbx_description
1 polymer ?
#
loop_
_entity_poly.entity_id
_entity_poly.type
_entity_poly.pdbx_seq_one_letter_code
_entity_poly.pdbx_strand_id
1 'polypeptide(L)'
;MQPFASEVAFRKVFSPPVLERDYSSPKMPVKAVCVLSGDVKGTIYFEQNADSDAVKVTGEVTGLKTGNHGFHIHEFGDNTNGCTSAGPHFNPHGKEHGAPDASVRHAGDLGNVVADAGGVAKVDITDKQISLSGPLSILGRTVVVHADPDDLGVGGHELSKTTGNAGARLACGGGTAVTVTGCVEGLPPGKHGLHIHEFGDFSRGWHSTGPHYNPYGRDHGGPEDTNRHAGDLGNLVVRPCGMAKIQMVDHQITLVGEHSILGRTLSITEFEDDLGKGGHDYSKTTGNSAKQDCLCDDWGGAGEYFQERRHLTTHD
;
A
#
# COMPACT_ATOMS: atom_id res chain seq x y z
N MET A 1 -14.32 -11.38 11.04
CA MET A 1 -14.39 -10.75 9.71
C MET A 1 -13.27 -9.74 9.68
N GLN A 2 -12.23 -9.97 8.88
CA GLN A 2 -11.04 -9.10 8.82
C GLN A 2 -11.14 -8.16 7.59
N PRO A 3 -10.82 -6.87 7.71
CA PRO A 3 -10.66 -5.96 6.57
C PRO A 3 -9.31 -6.20 5.89
N PHE A 4 -9.20 -6.02 4.56
CA PHE A 4 -7.95 -6.19 3.79
C PHE A 4 -7.62 -4.93 2.99
N ALA A 5 -6.34 -4.56 2.97
CA ALA A 5 -5.78 -3.28 2.53
C ALA A 5 -4.66 -3.45 1.47
N SER A 6 -4.08 -2.34 0.98
CA SER A 6 -3.05 -2.35 -0.10
C SER A 6 -1.70 -2.90 0.39
N GLU A 7 -1.13 -3.94 -0.24
CA GLU A 7 -0.03 -4.75 0.32
C GLU A 7 1.41 -4.25 0.04
N VAL A 8 2.27 -4.32 1.04
CA VAL A 8 3.74 -4.14 0.99
C VAL A 8 4.38 -5.43 1.53
N ALA A 9 5.19 -6.15 0.74
CA ALA A 9 5.78 -7.45 1.12
C ALA A 9 7.32 -7.41 1.21
N PHE A 10 7.94 -8.35 1.94
CA PHE A 10 9.41 -8.48 2.03
C PHE A 10 9.86 -9.94 2.24
N ARG A 11 10.87 -10.42 1.48
CA ARG A 11 11.52 -11.75 1.65
C ARG A 11 13.05 -11.70 1.72
N LYS A 12 13.69 -12.35 2.71
CA LYS A 12 15.16 -12.37 2.91
C LYS A 12 15.88 -13.13 1.78
N VAL A 13 16.94 -12.54 1.20
CA VAL A 13 17.94 -13.22 0.35
C VAL A 13 19.32 -12.87 0.90
N PHE A 14 20.14 -13.90 1.19
CA PHE A 14 21.50 -13.72 1.70
C PHE A 14 22.36 -12.92 0.70
N SER A 15 23.02 -11.85 1.15
CA SER A 15 24.06 -11.14 0.38
C SER A 15 25.45 -11.61 0.82
N PRO A 16 26.31 -12.12 -0.08
CA PRO A 16 27.73 -12.40 0.22
C PRO A 16 28.55 -11.09 0.34
N PRO A 17 29.84 -11.15 0.76
CA PRO A 17 30.64 -9.98 1.11
C PRO A 17 30.77 -8.96 -0.02
N VAL A 18 30.78 -7.69 0.38
CA VAL A 18 30.78 -6.51 -0.48
C VAL A 18 32.00 -6.48 -1.40
N LEU A 19 31.76 -6.72 -2.69
CA LEU A 19 32.63 -6.24 -3.77
C LEU A 19 31.85 -5.13 -4.49
N GLU A 20 32.49 -3.98 -4.67
CA GLU A 20 31.95 -2.81 -5.38
C GLU A 20 31.28 -3.23 -6.69
N ARG A 21 29.95 -3.03 -6.77
CA ARG A 21 29.17 -3.24 -7.99
C ARG A 21 28.46 -1.94 -8.33
N ASP A 22 28.53 -1.59 -9.61
CA ASP A 22 27.72 -0.55 -10.25
C ASP A 22 26.26 -0.62 -9.78
N TYR A 23 25.79 0.47 -9.17
CA TYR A 23 24.44 0.62 -8.60
C TYR A 23 23.38 0.91 -9.70
N SER A 24 23.33 0.07 -10.72
CA SER A 24 22.15 -0.06 -11.59
C SER A 24 21.45 -1.36 -11.23
N SER A 25 20.82 -1.38 -10.04
CA SER A 25 19.92 -2.46 -9.65
C SER A 25 18.79 -2.53 -10.69
N PRO A 26 18.49 -3.68 -11.31
CA PRO A 26 17.32 -3.80 -12.16
C PRO A 26 16.08 -3.39 -11.34
N LYS A 27 15.33 -2.41 -11.84
CA LYS A 27 14.11 -1.93 -11.17
C LYS A 27 13.13 -3.11 -11.13
N MET A 28 12.80 -3.56 -9.93
CA MET A 28 11.93 -4.70 -9.71
C MET A 28 10.48 -4.34 -10.07
N PRO A 29 9.68 -5.31 -10.56
CA PRO A 29 8.26 -5.08 -10.79
C PRO A 29 7.55 -4.57 -9.53
N VAL A 30 6.69 -3.57 -9.72
CA VAL A 30 5.77 -3.07 -8.70
C VAL A 30 4.47 -3.84 -8.79
N LYS A 31 3.94 -4.30 -7.66
CA LYS A 31 2.63 -4.93 -7.58
C LYS A 31 1.73 -4.17 -6.60
N ALA A 32 0.43 -4.24 -6.84
CA ALA A 32 -0.59 -3.75 -5.93
C ALA A 32 -1.80 -4.67 -5.94
N VAL A 33 -2.59 -4.61 -4.87
CA VAL A 33 -3.82 -5.38 -4.73
C VAL A 33 -4.93 -4.48 -4.20
N CYS A 34 -6.13 -4.68 -4.72
CA CYS A 34 -7.36 -4.02 -4.30
C CYS A 34 -8.42 -5.07 -4.02
N VAL A 35 -8.97 -5.05 -2.80
CA VAL A 35 -10.13 -5.87 -2.43
C VAL A 35 -11.38 -5.02 -2.53
N LEU A 36 -12.27 -5.37 -3.45
CA LEU A 36 -13.57 -4.72 -3.63
C LEU A 36 -14.56 -5.26 -2.61
N SER A 37 -15.24 -4.34 -1.92
CA SER A 37 -16.32 -4.66 -0.98
C SER A 37 -17.52 -3.74 -1.18
N GLY A 38 -18.72 -4.30 -1.03
CA GLY A 38 -20.01 -3.63 -1.23
C GLY A 38 -21.10 -4.67 -1.49
N ASP A 39 -22.01 -4.35 -2.40
CA ASP A 39 -23.04 -5.27 -2.90
C ASP A 39 -22.43 -6.48 -3.62
N VAL A 40 -21.24 -6.28 -4.20
CA VAL A 40 -20.42 -7.31 -4.85
C VAL A 40 -19.04 -7.38 -4.19
N LYS A 41 -18.30 -8.45 -4.48
CA LYS A 41 -16.97 -8.68 -3.89
C LYS A 41 -15.97 -9.12 -4.94
N GLY A 42 -14.73 -8.71 -4.80
CA GLY A 42 -13.67 -9.12 -5.71
C GLY A 42 -12.28 -8.80 -5.21
N THR A 43 -11.28 -9.38 -5.87
CA THR A 43 -9.88 -9.04 -5.65
C THR A 43 -9.25 -8.75 -6.99
N ILE A 44 -8.62 -7.59 -7.10
CA ILE A 44 -7.97 -7.08 -8.30
C ILE A 44 -6.49 -6.87 -7.99
N TYR A 45 -5.63 -7.36 -8.87
CA TYR A 45 -4.18 -7.28 -8.80
C TYR A 45 -3.68 -6.38 -9.91
N PHE A 46 -2.66 -5.59 -9.61
CA PHE A 46 -1.97 -4.72 -10.55
C PHE A 46 -0.49 -5.08 -10.55
N GLU A 47 0.13 -5.13 -11.73
CA GLU A 47 1.56 -5.41 -11.88
C GLU A 47 2.16 -4.50 -12.96
N GLN A 48 3.28 -3.85 -12.65
CA GLN A 48 4.02 -2.99 -13.56
C GLN A 48 5.52 -3.29 -13.46
N ASN A 49 6.14 -3.78 -14.52
CA ASN A 49 7.55 -4.23 -14.48
C ASN A 49 8.55 -3.07 -14.36
N ALA A 50 8.31 -1.98 -15.08
CA ALA A 50 9.07 -0.74 -15.00
C ALA A 50 8.14 0.47 -15.17
N ASP A 51 8.56 1.67 -14.77
CA ASP A 51 7.73 2.88 -14.83
C ASP A 51 7.18 3.18 -16.24
N SER A 52 7.91 2.78 -17.28
CA SER A 52 7.53 2.96 -18.69
C SER A 52 6.57 1.88 -19.22
N ASP A 53 6.38 0.79 -18.48
CA ASP A 53 5.62 -0.35 -18.95
C ASP A 53 4.13 -0.18 -18.65
N ALA A 54 3.29 -0.89 -19.42
CA ALA A 54 1.87 -0.95 -19.15
C ALA A 54 1.60 -1.66 -17.81
N VAL A 55 0.55 -1.25 -17.11
CA VAL A 55 0.06 -1.95 -15.93
C VAL A 55 -0.84 -3.09 -16.37
N LYS A 56 -0.53 -4.31 -15.92
CA LYS A 56 -1.40 -5.47 -16.05
C LYS A 56 -2.36 -5.52 -14.87
N VAL A 57 -3.65 -5.58 -15.14
CA VAL A 57 -4.73 -5.66 -14.15
C VAL A 57 -5.42 -7.01 -14.28
N THR A 58 -5.39 -7.82 -13.22
CA THR A 58 -6.00 -9.16 -13.22
C THR A 58 -6.86 -9.38 -11.99
N GLY A 59 -7.77 -10.34 -12.03
CA GLY A 59 -8.55 -10.69 -10.84
C GLY A 59 -9.93 -11.21 -11.14
N GLU A 60 -10.79 -11.16 -10.14
CA GLU A 60 -12.17 -11.63 -10.25
C GLU A 60 -13.12 -10.78 -9.39
N VAL A 61 -14.31 -10.51 -9.92
CA VAL A 61 -15.42 -9.89 -9.21
C VAL A 61 -16.63 -10.83 -9.27
N THR A 62 -17.32 -11.03 -8.16
CA THR A 62 -18.40 -12.00 -7.98
C THR A 62 -19.65 -11.33 -7.41
N GLY A 63 -20.82 -11.86 -7.77
CA GLY A 63 -22.12 -11.34 -7.35
C GLY A 63 -22.70 -10.26 -8.28
N LEU A 64 -22.08 -10.06 -9.45
CA LEU A 64 -22.55 -9.13 -10.47
C LEU A 64 -23.80 -9.66 -11.19
N LYS A 65 -24.55 -8.76 -11.84
CA LYS A 65 -25.54 -9.18 -12.83
C LYS A 65 -24.80 -9.61 -14.09
N THR A 66 -25.38 -10.52 -14.89
CA THR A 66 -24.75 -10.91 -16.17
C THR A 66 -24.68 -9.71 -17.12
N GLY A 67 -23.53 -9.51 -17.75
CA GLY A 67 -23.29 -8.43 -18.71
C GLY A 67 -22.13 -7.51 -18.34
N ASN A 68 -22.12 -6.34 -18.96
CA ASN A 68 -21.07 -5.34 -18.79
C ASN A 68 -21.29 -4.49 -17.54
N HIS A 69 -20.20 -4.20 -16.84
CA HIS A 69 -20.15 -3.33 -15.67
C HIS A 69 -18.99 -2.35 -15.82
N GLY A 70 -19.27 -1.05 -15.70
CA GLY A 70 -18.22 -0.03 -15.71
C GLY A 70 -17.18 -0.28 -14.61
N PHE A 71 -15.91 -0.07 -14.92
CA PHE A 71 -14.79 -0.39 -14.05
C PHE A 71 -13.74 0.72 -14.12
N HIS A 72 -13.57 1.45 -13.02
CA HIS A 72 -12.80 2.69 -13.01
C HIS A 72 -11.91 2.83 -11.78
N ILE A 73 -10.83 3.59 -11.92
CA ILE A 73 -10.07 4.15 -10.81
C ILE A 73 -10.62 5.54 -10.51
N HIS A 74 -11.07 5.73 -9.28
CA HIS A 74 -11.56 7.00 -8.74
C HIS A 74 -10.45 7.78 -8.04
N GLU A 75 -10.60 9.09 -7.98
CA GLU A 75 -9.54 10.01 -7.60
C GLU A 75 -9.04 9.80 -6.16
N PHE A 76 -9.98 9.63 -5.21
CA PHE A 76 -9.66 9.60 -3.79
C PHE A 76 -9.67 8.17 -3.27
N GLY A 77 -8.63 7.82 -2.50
CA GLY A 77 -8.63 6.66 -1.62
C GLY A 77 -9.41 6.90 -0.34
N ASP A 78 -10.64 7.38 -0.46
CA ASP A 78 -11.51 7.70 0.68
C ASP A 78 -12.79 6.88 0.59
N ASN A 79 -12.99 6.00 1.56
CA ASN A 79 -14.20 5.18 1.70
C ASN A 79 -14.99 5.51 2.98
N THR A 80 -14.76 6.68 3.60
CA THR A 80 -15.42 7.11 4.84
C THR A 80 -16.94 7.20 4.72
N ASN A 81 -17.46 7.49 3.52
CA ASN A 81 -18.88 7.44 3.17
C ASN A 81 -19.14 6.37 2.10
N GLY A 82 -18.54 5.19 2.29
CA GLY A 82 -18.54 4.13 1.29
C GLY A 82 -17.94 4.59 -0.03
N CYS A 83 -18.38 4.01 -1.14
CA CYS A 83 -17.83 4.31 -2.46
C CYS A 83 -18.09 5.74 -2.94
N THR A 84 -18.99 6.50 -2.29
CA THR A 84 -19.29 7.89 -2.65
C THR A 84 -18.09 8.81 -2.39
N SER A 85 -17.38 8.62 -1.28
CA SER A 85 -16.22 9.45 -0.91
C SER A 85 -15.04 9.30 -1.87
N ALA A 86 -15.01 8.26 -2.71
CA ALA A 86 -13.96 8.05 -3.68
C ALA A 86 -13.86 9.17 -4.74
N GLY A 87 -14.88 10.04 -4.84
CA GLY A 87 -14.87 11.20 -5.74
C GLY A 87 -15.13 10.83 -7.21
N PRO A 88 -14.74 11.68 -8.17
CA PRO A 88 -14.89 11.41 -9.60
C PRO A 88 -13.86 10.37 -10.10
N HIS A 89 -13.89 10.04 -11.38
CA HIS A 89 -12.84 9.23 -12.01
C HIS A 89 -11.50 9.96 -11.89
N PHE A 90 -10.41 9.22 -11.73
CA PHE A 90 -9.06 9.80 -11.67
C PHE A 90 -8.69 10.46 -13.00
N ASN A 91 -8.66 11.81 -13.01
CA ASN A 91 -8.49 12.62 -14.22
C ASN A 91 -7.46 13.74 -14.04
N PRO A 92 -6.16 13.42 -13.93
CA PRO A 92 -5.11 14.42 -13.71
C PRO A 92 -4.90 15.36 -14.91
N HIS A 93 -5.48 15.04 -16.08
CA HIS A 93 -5.33 15.79 -17.31
C HIS A 93 -6.55 16.63 -17.68
N GLY A 94 -7.63 16.60 -16.89
CA GLY A 94 -8.86 17.34 -17.17
C GLY A 94 -9.51 16.97 -18.51
N LYS A 95 -9.40 15.71 -18.93
CA LYS A 95 -10.00 15.20 -20.18
C LYS A 95 -11.47 14.82 -19.95
N GLU A 96 -12.22 14.62 -21.04
CA GLU A 96 -13.51 13.93 -20.97
C GLU A 96 -13.30 12.43 -20.75
N HIS A 97 -14.33 11.76 -20.23
CA HIS A 97 -14.40 10.30 -20.12
C HIS A 97 -14.38 9.62 -21.50
N GLY A 98 -13.76 8.44 -21.58
CA GLY A 98 -13.74 7.64 -22.80
C GLY A 98 -13.22 6.20 -22.64
N ALA A 99 -13.28 5.44 -23.72
CA ALA A 99 -12.78 4.06 -23.79
C ALA A 99 -11.29 3.94 -23.43
N PRO A 100 -10.80 2.79 -22.92
CA PRO A 100 -9.38 2.61 -22.58
C PRO A 100 -8.39 2.85 -23.73
N ASP A 101 -8.76 2.58 -24.96
CA ASP A 101 -7.94 2.82 -26.15
C ASP A 101 -8.14 4.21 -26.77
N ALA A 102 -9.06 5.02 -26.24
CA ALA A 102 -9.30 6.36 -26.71
C ALA A 102 -8.18 7.34 -26.31
N SER A 103 -7.89 8.29 -27.20
CA SER A 103 -6.94 9.38 -26.94
C SER A 103 -7.47 10.41 -25.93
N VAL A 104 -8.79 10.55 -25.88
CA VAL A 104 -9.54 11.35 -24.91
C VAL A 104 -10.25 10.39 -23.96
N ARG A 105 -9.73 10.32 -22.73
CA ARG A 105 -10.25 9.54 -21.60
C ARG A 105 -9.67 10.11 -20.32
N HIS A 106 -10.30 9.83 -19.19
CA HIS A 106 -9.65 9.94 -17.90
C HIS A 106 -8.56 8.87 -17.76
N ALA A 107 -7.55 9.14 -16.92
CA ALA A 107 -6.51 8.15 -16.63
C ALA A 107 -7.10 6.91 -15.95
N GLY A 108 -8.15 7.08 -15.13
CA GLY A 108 -8.82 5.98 -14.43
C GLY A 108 -9.86 5.20 -15.25
N ASP A 109 -10.11 5.52 -16.52
CA ASP A 109 -11.19 4.89 -17.29
C ASP A 109 -10.79 3.49 -17.82
N LEU A 110 -11.05 2.40 -17.10
CA LEU A 110 -10.65 1.05 -17.53
C LEU A 110 -11.73 0.31 -18.35
N GLY A 111 -12.83 0.98 -18.67
CA GLY A 111 -13.91 0.48 -19.51
C GLY A 111 -14.84 -0.47 -18.74
N ASN A 112 -15.13 -1.63 -19.33
CA ASN A 112 -16.06 -2.61 -18.75
C ASN A 112 -15.36 -3.91 -18.35
N VAL A 113 -15.80 -4.49 -17.22
CA VAL A 113 -15.64 -5.91 -16.92
C VAL A 113 -16.92 -6.65 -17.28
N VAL A 114 -16.81 -7.91 -17.70
CA VAL A 114 -17.95 -8.69 -18.20
C VAL A 114 -18.23 -9.86 -17.27
N ALA A 115 -19.39 -9.83 -16.62
CA ALA A 115 -19.86 -10.90 -15.75
C ALA A 115 -20.60 -11.97 -16.55
N ASP A 116 -20.28 -13.23 -16.28
CA ASP A 116 -20.91 -14.39 -16.88
C ASP A 116 -22.31 -14.69 -16.30
N ALA A 117 -22.90 -15.82 -16.71
CA ALA A 117 -24.21 -16.27 -16.22
C ALA A 117 -24.22 -16.61 -14.72
N GLY A 118 -23.05 -16.85 -14.12
CA GLY A 118 -22.87 -17.06 -12.68
C GLY A 118 -22.65 -15.75 -11.90
N GLY A 119 -22.64 -14.60 -12.56
CA GLY A 119 -22.35 -13.31 -11.94
C GLY A 119 -20.87 -13.12 -11.60
N VAL A 120 -19.99 -13.82 -12.33
CA VAL A 120 -18.54 -13.76 -12.14
C VAL A 120 -17.89 -13.04 -13.33
N ALA A 121 -17.15 -11.97 -13.06
CA ALA A 121 -16.34 -11.26 -14.04
C ALA A 121 -14.86 -11.53 -13.79
N LYS A 122 -14.20 -12.21 -14.74
CA LYS A 122 -12.74 -12.35 -14.74
C LYS A 122 -12.12 -11.12 -15.37
N VAL A 123 -11.20 -10.49 -14.66
CA VAL A 123 -10.51 -9.28 -15.10
C VAL A 123 -9.15 -9.68 -15.67
N ASP A 124 -8.87 -9.22 -16.90
CA ASP A 124 -7.57 -9.30 -17.57
C ASP A 124 -7.45 -8.11 -18.51
N ILE A 125 -6.90 -7.01 -17.99
CA ILE A 125 -6.75 -5.73 -18.69
C ILE A 125 -5.27 -5.37 -18.72
N THR A 126 -4.82 -4.74 -19.81
CA THR A 126 -3.49 -4.12 -19.87
C THR A 126 -3.68 -2.66 -20.26
N ASP A 127 -3.27 -1.74 -19.39
CA ASP A 127 -3.49 -0.31 -19.55
C ASP A 127 -2.17 0.48 -19.56
N LYS A 128 -2.08 1.49 -20.42
CA LYS A 128 -0.87 2.30 -20.64
C LYS A 128 -0.93 3.70 -20.02
N GLN A 129 -2.08 4.09 -19.46
CA GLN A 129 -2.25 5.40 -18.83
C GLN A 129 -2.07 5.32 -17.32
N ILE A 130 -2.70 4.35 -16.66
CA ILE A 130 -2.45 4.15 -15.22
C ILE A 130 -1.00 3.72 -14.99
N SER A 131 -0.45 4.10 -13.85
CA SER A 131 0.85 3.62 -13.38
C SER A 131 0.77 3.25 -11.91
N LEU A 132 1.76 2.51 -11.41
CA LEU A 132 1.95 2.27 -9.99
C LEU A 132 2.98 3.23 -9.37
N SER A 133 3.52 4.17 -10.16
CA SER A 133 4.46 5.20 -9.71
C SER A 133 4.19 6.54 -10.41
N GLY A 134 4.86 7.60 -9.94
CA GLY A 134 4.80 8.93 -10.57
C GLY A 134 3.42 9.62 -10.56
N PRO A 135 3.22 10.63 -11.41
CA PRO A 135 2.01 11.47 -11.40
C PRO A 135 0.71 10.73 -11.76
N LEU A 136 0.81 9.62 -12.49
CA LEU A 136 -0.31 8.76 -12.88
C LEU A 136 -0.48 7.56 -11.95
N SER A 137 0.21 7.56 -10.80
CA SER A 137 0.09 6.49 -9.81
C SER A 137 -1.35 6.34 -9.34
N ILE A 138 -1.83 5.10 -9.39
CA ILE A 138 -3.13 4.68 -8.85
C ILE A 138 -3.02 4.11 -7.44
N LEU A 139 -1.81 4.04 -6.87
CA LEU A 139 -1.64 3.63 -5.48
C LEU A 139 -2.43 4.58 -4.56
N GLY A 140 -3.04 4.04 -3.51
CA GLY A 140 -3.84 4.83 -2.57
C GLY A 140 -5.08 5.50 -3.17
N ARG A 141 -5.48 5.13 -4.40
CA ARG A 141 -6.77 5.50 -5.00
C ARG A 141 -7.78 4.37 -4.81
N THR A 142 -9.00 4.59 -5.27
CA THR A 142 -10.09 3.61 -5.14
C THR A 142 -10.46 3.02 -6.49
N VAL A 143 -10.47 1.69 -6.59
CA VAL A 143 -11.08 0.95 -7.69
C VAL A 143 -12.57 0.85 -7.44
N VAL A 144 -13.40 1.08 -8.45
CA VAL A 144 -14.86 0.98 -8.37
C VAL A 144 -15.39 0.11 -9.49
N VAL A 145 -16.31 -0.80 -9.15
CA VAL A 145 -17.16 -1.52 -10.11
C VAL A 145 -18.58 -0.98 -10.02
N HIS A 146 -19.17 -0.73 -11.18
CA HIS A 146 -20.44 -0.04 -11.32
C HIS A 146 -21.60 -0.98 -11.65
N ALA A 147 -22.83 -0.49 -11.50
CA ALA A 147 -24.06 -1.25 -11.68
C ALA A 147 -24.41 -1.48 -13.15
N ASP A 148 -24.14 -0.49 -13.99
CA ASP A 148 -24.54 -0.46 -15.38
C ASP A 148 -23.30 -0.47 -16.31
N PRO A 149 -23.48 -0.78 -17.61
CA PRO A 149 -22.41 -0.69 -18.58
C PRO A 149 -21.87 0.73 -18.70
N ASP A 150 -20.54 0.85 -18.75
CA ASP A 150 -19.88 2.05 -19.22
C ASP A 150 -20.07 2.16 -20.74
N ASP A 151 -20.67 3.27 -21.20
CA ASP A 151 -20.90 3.60 -22.60
C ASP A 151 -19.66 4.18 -23.30
N LEU A 152 -18.52 4.24 -22.63
CA LEU A 152 -17.21 4.61 -23.13
C LEU A 152 -17.15 6.03 -23.71
N GLY A 153 -18.03 6.92 -23.26
CA GLY A 153 -18.09 8.30 -23.71
C GLY A 153 -18.76 8.49 -25.08
N VAL A 154 -19.47 7.49 -25.59
CA VAL A 154 -20.14 7.54 -26.92
C VAL A 154 -21.67 7.62 -26.85
N GLY A 155 -22.25 7.78 -25.66
CA GLY A 155 -23.70 7.84 -25.45
C GLY A 155 -24.38 9.14 -25.91
N GLY A 156 -23.64 10.18 -26.32
CA GLY A 156 -24.21 11.41 -26.90
C GLY A 156 -24.89 12.37 -25.91
N HIS A 157 -24.56 12.30 -24.62
CA HIS A 157 -25.09 13.15 -23.56
C HIS A 157 -24.00 13.45 -22.52
N GLU A 158 -24.18 14.50 -21.71
CA GLU A 158 -23.13 15.02 -20.81
C GLU A 158 -22.60 13.96 -19.85
N LEU A 159 -23.48 13.15 -19.23
CA LEU A 159 -23.08 12.08 -18.31
C LEU A 159 -22.22 11.00 -18.96
N SER A 160 -22.35 10.78 -20.28
CA SER A 160 -21.48 9.89 -21.03
C SER A 160 -20.04 10.43 -21.01
N LYS A 161 -19.87 11.74 -21.24
CA LYS A 161 -18.55 12.41 -21.18
C LYS A 161 -17.98 12.59 -19.78
N THR A 162 -18.72 12.25 -18.72
CA THR A 162 -18.25 12.36 -17.34
C THR A 162 -18.05 11.01 -16.66
N THR A 163 -18.96 10.07 -16.86
CA THR A 163 -19.04 8.82 -16.07
C THR A 163 -19.32 7.58 -16.92
N GLY A 164 -19.47 7.74 -18.24
CA GLY A 164 -19.88 6.66 -19.13
C GLY A 164 -21.29 6.13 -18.86
N ASN A 165 -22.11 6.86 -18.08
CA ASN A 165 -23.42 6.38 -17.60
C ASN A 165 -23.40 5.04 -16.87
N ALA A 166 -22.27 4.69 -16.24
CA ALA A 166 -22.12 3.41 -15.55
C ALA A 166 -23.02 3.27 -14.29
N GLY A 167 -23.71 4.33 -13.88
CA GLY A 167 -24.70 4.26 -12.81
C GLY A 167 -24.09 4.08 -11.42
N ALA A 168 -24.79 3.34 -10.55
CA ALA A 168 -24.44 3.20 -9.14
C ALA A 168 -23.10 2.48 -8.91
N ARG A 169 -22.41 2.79 -7.81
CA ARG A 169 -21.15 2.15 -7.40
C ARG A 169 -21.46 0.91 -6.56
N LEU A 170 -21.35 -0.29 -7.12
CA LEU A 170 -21.73 -1.54 -6.45
C LEU A 170 -20.73 -1.95 -5.38
N ALA A 171 -19.44 -1.84 -5.69
CA ALA A 171 -18.37 -2.09 -4.76
C ALA A 171 -17.17 -1.24 -5.08
N CYS A 172 -16.38 -0.98 -4.05
CA CYS A 172 -15.13 -0.25 -4.17
C CYS A 172 -14.09 -0.84 -3.23
N GLY A 173 -12.84 -0.58 -3.56
CA GLY A 173 -11.70 -1.07 -2.82
C GLY A 173 -10.48 -0.19 -3.10
N GLY A 174 -9.60 -0.07 -2.12
CA GLY A 174 -8.55 0.93 -2.12
C GLY A 174 -8.87 2.06 -1.13
N GLY A 175 -7.85 2.82 -0.74
CA GLY A 175 -8.01 3.95 0.15
C GLY A 175 -7.92 3.69 1.66
N THR A 176 -7.31 4.67 2.36
CA THR A 176 -6.86 4.81 3.76
C THR A 176 -6.02 3.71 4.39
N ALA A 177 -6.23 2.45 4.00
CA ALA A 177 -5.61 1.33 4.65
C ALA A 177 -4.45 0.78 3.81
N VAL A 178 -3.30 0.57 4.46
CA VAL A 178 -2.15 -0.13 3.89
C VAL A 178 -2.01 -1.46 4.64
N THR A 179 -2.01 -2.55 3.89
CA THR A 179 -1.57 -3.85 4.42
C THR A 179 -0.05 -3.88 4.41
N VAL A 180 0.55 -4.20 5.54
CA VAL A 180 1.96 -4.57 5.63
C VAL A 180 2.03 -6.09 5.79
N THR A 181 2.66 -6.78 4.86
CA THR A 181 2.94 -8.20 4.94
C THR A 181 4.43 -8.50 4.82
N GLY A 182 4.84 -9.70 5.23
CA GLY A 182 6.22 -10.13 5.08
C GLY A 182 6.57 -11.26 6.02
N CYS A 183 7.76 -11.82 5.82
CA CYS A 183 8.33 -12.81 6.71
C CYS A 183 9.71 -12.35 7.15
N VAL A 184 9.96 -12.43 8.45
CA VAL A 184 11.22 -12.07 9.10
C VAL A 184 11.79 -13.33 9.73
N GLU A 185 13.11 -13.53 9.60
CA GLU A 185 13.79 -14.73 10.08
C GLU A 185 15.09 -14.41 10.80
N GLY A 186 15.40 -15.14 11.87
CA GLY A 186 16.63 -15.01 12.63
C GLY A 186 16.54 -14.03 13.80
N LEU A 187 15.33 -13.60 14.18
CA LEU A 187 15.14 -12.80 15.40
C LEU A 187 15.03 -13.69 16.65
N PRO A 188 15.40 -13.20 17.84
CA PRO A 188 15.09 -13.85 19.10
C PRO A 188 13.58 -14.10 19.25
N PRO A 189 13.13 -15.20 19.88
CA PRO A 189 11.72 -15.39 20.18
C PRO A 189 11.21 -14.33 21.15
N GLY A 190 10.06 -13.74 20.86
CA GLY A 190 9.51 -12.66 21.68
C GLY A 190 8.75 -11.61 20.88
N LYS A 191 8.44 -10.49 21.54
CA LYS A 191 7.86 -9.31 20.90
C LYS A 191 8.98 -8.32 20.56
N HIS A 192 8.86 -7.72 19.38
CA HIS A 192 9.78 -6.73 18.86
C HIS A 192 8.97 -5.55 18.32
N GLY A 193 9.33 -4.33 18.68
CA GLY A 193 8.69 -3.14 18.13
C GLY A 193 8.89 -3.05 16.60
N LEU A 194 7.85 -2.63 15.90
CA LEU A 194 7.79 -2.47 14.45
C LEU A 194 7.40 -1.03 14.12
N HIS A 195 8.27 -0.32 13.42
CA HIS A 195 8.10 1.11 13.17
C HIS A 195 8.46 1.50 11.74
N ILE A 196 7.87 2.57 11.23
CA ILE A 196 8.35 3.27 10.05
C ILE A 196 9.12 4.50 10.50
N HIS A 197 10.38 4.61 10.10
CA HIS A 197 11.26 5.73 10.40
C HIS A 197 11.27 6.76 9.28
N GLU A 198 11.57 8.01 9.62
CA GLU A 198 11.41 9.16 8.72
C GLU A 198 12.22 9.02 7.42
N PHE A 199 13.45 8.55 7.49
CA PHE A 199 14.37 8.53 6.35
C PHE A 199 14.65 7.12 5.86
N GLY A 200 14.61 6.94 4.53
CA GLY A 200 15.23 5.80 3.84
C GLY A 200 16.74 5.97 3.68
N ASP A 201 17.43 6.52 4.67
CA ASP A 201 18.88 6.73 4.63
C ASP A 201 19.59 5.67 5.48
N PHE A 202 20.44 4.87 4.83
CA PHE A 202 21.26 3.85 5.45
C PHE A 202 22.76 4.19 5.41
N SER A 203 23.14 5.42 5.07
CA SER A 203 24.53 5.90 4.98
C SER A 203 25.35 5.62 6.25
N ARG A 204 24.70 5.57 7.41
CA ARG A 204 25.30 5.19 8.72
C ARG A 204 24.50 4.10 9.43
N GLY A 205 23.94 3.17 8.65
CA GLY A 205 23.04 2.14 9.20
C GLY A 205 21.80 2.75 9.84
N TRP A 206 21.35 2.20 10.95
CA TRP A 206 20.11 2.63 11.62
C TRP A 206 20.16 4.07 12.13
N HIS A 207 21.35 4.60 12.44
CA HIS A 207 21.52 5.98 12.93
C HIS A 207 21.09 7.06 11.93
N SER A 208 21.05 6.74 10.63
CA SER A 208 20.63 7.69 9.59
C SER A 208 19.14 7.60 9.26
N THR A 209 18.42 6.63 9.82
CA THR A 209 16.98 6.43 9.52
C THR A 209 16.08 7.48 10.17
N GLY A 210 16.58 8.22 11.16
CA GLY A 210 15.84 9.27 11.85
C GLY A 210 14.85 8.74 12.90
N PRO A 211 13.97 9.60 13.43
CA PRO A 211 12.93 9.21 14.38
C PRO A 211 11.81 8.42 13.70
N HIS A 212 10.82 7.97 14.48
CA HIS A 212 9.57 7.45 13.93
C HIS A 212 8.94 8.49 13.00
N TYR A 213 8.32 8.01 11.93
CA TYR A 213 7.66 8.87 10.98
C TYR A 213 6.42 9.52 11.60
N ASN A 214 6.53 10.82 11.91
CA ASN A 214 5.53 11.58 12.66
C ASN A 214 5.17 12.91 11.97
N PRO A 215 4.50 12.87 10.81
CA PRO A 215 4.13 14.08 10.08
C PRO A 215 3.08 14.93 10.81
N TYR A 216 2.41 14.36 11.82
CA TYR A 216 1.30 15.01 12.55
C TYR A 216 1.72 15.56 13.92
N GLY A 217 2.98 15.42 14.33
CA GLY A 217 3.47 15.91 15.62
C GLY A 217 2.76 15.32 16.84
N ARG A 218 2.38 14.05 16.76
CA ARG A 218 1.68 13.30 17.83
C ARG A 218 2.66 12.65 18.79
N ASP A 219 2.18 12.20 19.95
CA ASP A 219 2.94 11.30 20.81
C ASP A 219 2.97 9.90 20.19
N HIS A 220 3.96 9.08 20.56
CA HIS A 220 4.01 7.66 20.24
C HIS A 220 2.83 6.90 20.89
N GLY A 221 2.31 5.89 20.20
CA GLY A 221 1.23 5.05 20.71
C GLY A 221 1.15 3.69 20.00
N GLY A 222 0.17 2.89 20.39
CA GLY A 222 -0.11 1.63 19.69
C GLY A 222 -0.89 1.84 18.39
N PRO A 223 -0.90 0.86 17.47
CA PRO A 223 -1.46 1.01 16.11
C PRO A 223 -2.97 1.36 16.08
N GLU A 224 -3.70 1.03 17.14
CA GLU A 224 -5.13 1.32 17.31
C GLU A 224 -5.39 2.70 17.96
N ASP A 225 -4.37 3.36 18.49
CA ASP A 225 -4.51 4.65 19.16
C ASP A 225 -4.68 5.77 18.11
N THR A 226 -5.60 6.70 18.38
CA THR A 226 -5.82 7.87 17.50
C THR A 226 -4.67 8.86 17.60
N ASN A 227 -4.04 8.95 18.78
CA ASN A 227 -2.83 9.71 19.03
C ASN A 227 -1.63 8.76 19.00
N ARG A 228 -1.03 8.63 17.82
CA ARG A 228 0.22 7.89 17.58
C ARG A 228 1.02 8.56 16.47
N HIS A 229 2.31 8.23 16.33
CA HIS A 229 3.02 8.54 15.11
C HIS A 229 2.44 7.74 13.94
N ALA A 230 2.49 8.30 12.72
CA ALA A 230 2.05 7.56 11.54
C ALA A 230 2.84 6.26 11.37
N GLY A 231 4.12 6.25 11.73
CA GLY A 231 4.98 5.07 11.65
C GLY A 231 4.80 4.03 12.76
N ASP A 232 3.92 4.20 13.74
CA ASP A 232 3.81 3.28 14.88
C ASP A 232 2.99 2.02 14.53
N LEU A 233 3.64 0.93 14.13
CA LEU A 233 2.97 -0.32 13.72
C LEU A 233 2.84 -1.36 14.86
N GLY A 234 3.29 -1.02 16.07
CA GLY A 234 3.18 -1.84 17.27
C GLY A 234 4.24 -2.94 17.35
N ASN A 235 3.83 -4.18 17.63
CA ASN A 235 4.77 -5.28 17.88
C ASN A 235 4.63 -6.43 16.88
N LEU A 236 5.78 -6.93 16.43
CA LEU A 236 5.94 -8.20 15.73
C LEU A 236 6.18 -9.33 16.74
N VAL A 237 5.49 -10.47 16.58
CA VAL A 237 5.68 -11.65 17.43
C VAL A 237 6.51 -12.69 16.70
N VAL A 238 7.73 -12.93 17.20
CA VAL A 238 8.67 -13.92 16.69
C VAL A 238 8.47 -15.25 17.41
N ARG A 239 8.26 -16.31 16.63
CA ARG A 239 8.05 -17.67 17.12
C ARG A 239 9.36 -18.29 17.65
N PRO A 240 9.31 -19.39 18.43
CA PRO A 240 10.51 -20.09 18.89
C PRO A 240 11.48 -20.53 17.79
N CYS A 241 10.99 -20.71 16.56
CA CYS A 241 11.81 -21.03 15.39
C CYS A 241 12.55 -19.80 14.80
N GLY A 242 12.50 -18.64 15.45
CA GLY A 242 13.12 -17.40 14.99
C GLY A 242 12.42 -16.75 13.80
N MET A 243 11.19 -17.16 13.49
CA MET A 243 10.40 -16.63 12.38
C MET A 243 9.22 -15.80 12.87
N ALA A 244 8.94 -14.70 12.19
CA ALA A 244 7.74 -13.92 12.36
C ALA A 244 7.08 -13.65 11.01
N LYS A 245 5.74 -13.70 10.99
CA LYS A 245 4.94 -13.26 9.86
C LYS A 245 4.37 -11.90 10.19
N ILE A 246 4.66 -10.91 9.35
CA ILE A 246 3.98 -9.61 9.36
C ILE A 246 2.72 -9.79 8.51
N GLN A 247 1.58 -9.47 9.09
CA GLN A 247 0.30 -9.40 8.38
C GLN A 247 -0.61 -8.45 9.16
N MET A 248 -0.58 -7.18 8.80
CA MET A 248 -1.34 -6.13 9.48
C MET A 248 -1.95 -5.17 8.48
N VAL A 249 -3.00 -4.49 8.90
CA VAL A 249 -3.67 -3.43 8.15
C VAL A 249 -3.63 -2.18 9.00
N ASP A 250 -3.11 -1.09 8.43
CA ASP A 250 -2.93 0.18 9.13
C ASP A 250 -3.63 1.29 8.35
N HIS A 251 -4.38 2.14 9.06
CA HIS A 251 -5.22 3.19 8.49
C HIS A 251 -4.63 4.60 8.59
N GLN A 252 -3.44 4.76 9.19
CA GLN A 252 -2.78 6.07 9.33
C GLN A 252 -1.58 6.23 8.39
N ILE A 253 -0.95 5.13 7.97
CA ILE A 253 0.05 5.15 6.91
C ILE A 253 -0.61 5.23 5.53
N THR A 254 0.09 5.85 4.57
CA THR A 254 -0.37 5.96 3.19
C THR A 254 0.79 5.67 2.24
N LEU A 255 0.50 5.12 1.06
CA LEU A 255 1.51 4.92 0.00
C LEU A 255 1.59 6.12 -0.95
N VAL A 256 0.76 7.14 -0.76
CA VAL A 256 0.69 8.31 -1.65
C VAL A 256 0.53 9.63 -0.89
N GLY A 257 0.83 10.73 -1.60
CA GLY A 257 0.79 12.08 -1.06
C GLY A 257 2.06 12.46 -0.30
N GLU A 258 2.08 13.69 0.22
CA GLU A 258 3.19 14.22 1.03
C GLU A 258 3.52 13.33 2.23
N HIS A 259 2.51 12.62 2.76
CA HIS A 259 2.66 11.74 3.89
C HIS A 259 2.94 10.26 3.54
N SER A 260 3.34 9.99 2.29
CA SER A 260 3.66 8.63 1.86
C SER A 260 4.77 8.00 2.70
N ILE A 261 4.65 6.71 2.97
CA ILE A 261 5.70 5.89 3.59
C ILE A 261 6.67 5.29 2.56
N LEU A 262 6.43 5.48 1.26
CA LEU A 262 7.35 5.00 0.23
C LEU A 262 8.69 5.73 0.34
N GLY A 263 9.78 4.97 0.23
CA GLY A 263 11.15 5.50 0.38
C GLY A 263 11.57 5.76 1.83
N ARG A 264 10.73 5.41 2.81
CA ARG A 264 11.08 5.41 4.24
C ARG A 264 11.62 4.06 4.69
N THR A 265 12.00 3.94 5.95
CA THR A 265 12.57 2.71 6.50
C THR A 265 11.56 1.96 7.36
N LEU A 266 11.37 0.67 7.12
CA LEU A 266 10.72 -0.23 8.09
C LEU A 266 11.78 -0.74 9.07
N SER A 267 11.56 -0.56 10.36
CA SER A 267 12.47 -0.89 11.45
C SER A 267 11.85 -1.94 12.35
N ILE A 268 12.66 -2.94 12.74
CA ILE A 268 12.32 -3.91 13.78
C ILE A 268 13.33 -3.73 14.91
N THR A 269 12.82 -3.51 16.11
CA THR A 269 13.64 -3.14 17.27
C THR A 269 13.92 -4.33 18.19
N GLU A 270 14.93 -4.20 19.06
CA GLU A 270 15.39 -5.29 19.91
C GLU A 270 14.34 -5.71 20.96
N PHE A 271 13.58 -4.74 21.49
CA PHE A 271 12.66 -4.96 22.60
C PHE A 271 11.21 -4.77 22.18
N GLU A 272 10.31 -5.21 23.06
CA GLU A 272 8.87 -4.93 22.95
C GLU A 272 8.65 -3.42 22.99
N ASP A 273 7.84 -2.95 22.06
CA ASP A 273 7.24 -1.62 22.09
C ASP A 273 6.12 -1.60 23.14
N ASP A 274 6.23 -0.72 24.14
CA ASP A 274 5.25 -0.55 25.20
C ASP A 274 4.00 0.26 24.80
N LEU A 275 3.95 0.70 23.54
CA LEU A 275 2.83 1.38 22.89
C LEU A 275 2.48 2.72 23.54
N GLY A 276 3.48 3.42 24.08
CA GLY A 276 3.30 4.72 24.74
C GLY A 276 2.76 4.62 26.17
N LYS A 277 2.75 3.42 26.76
CA LYS A 277 2.08 3.12 28.05
C LYS A 277 3.03 2.94 29.23
N GLY A 278 4.32 3.22 29.06
CA GLY A 278 5.35 3.11 30.11
C GLY A 278 5.33 4.25 31.13
N GLY A 279 4.64 5.36 30.87
CA GLY A 279 4.49 6.46 31.83
C GLY A 279 5.71 7.41 31.95
N HIS A 280 6.64 7.37 30.99
CA HIS A 280 7.79 8.27 30.90
C HIS A 280 8.02 8.76 29.47
N ASP A 281 8.79 9.84 29.31
CA ASP A 281 8.94 10.54 28.01
C ASP A 281 9.50 9.64 26.90
N TYR A 282 10.36 8.67 27.25
CA TYR A 282 10.89 7.72 26.27
C TYR A 282 9.82 6.77 25.69
N SER A 283 8.82 6.40 26.51
CA SER A 283 7.65 5.66 26.04
C SER A 283 6.86 6.48 25.03
N LYS A 284 6.67 7.79 25.28
CA LYS A 284 5.98 8.71 24.36
C LYS A 284 6.73 9.03 23.07
N THR A 285 7.97 8.57 22.89
CA THR A 285 8.78 8.88 21.71
C THR A 285 9.17 7.64 20.91
N THR A 286 9.40 6.51 21.58
CA THR A 286 9.93 5.29 20.94
C THR A 286 9.24 4.01 21.41
N GLY A 287 8.30 4.11 22.36
CA GLY A 287 7.73 2.92 22.99
C GLY A 287 8.74 2.11 23.79
N ASN A 288 9.90 2.69 24.12
CA ASN A 288 11.02 2.00 24.78
C ASN A 288 11.56 0.76 24.04
N SER A 289 11.27 0.65 22.74
CA SER A 289 11.57 -0.56 21.99
C SER A 289 13.04 -0.64 21.53
N ALA A 290 13.76 0.49 21.56
CA ALA A 290 15.18 0.61 21.28
C ALA A 290 15.95 1.07 22.54
N LYS A 291 17.22 0.66 22.70
CA LYS A 291 18.08 1.14 23.79
C LYS A 291 18.52 2.60 23.54
N GLN A 292 18.40 3.43 24.58
CA GLN A 292 18.63 4.87 24.50
C GLN A 292 20.12 5.30 24.49
N ASP A 293 21.10 4.45 24.82
CA ASP A 293 22.51 4.85 24.93
C ASP A 293 23.49 3.67 24.74
N CYS A 294 24.15 3.59 23.58
CA CYS A 294 25.52 3.08 23.49
C CYS A 294 26.39 4.13 22.80
N LEU A 295 26.65 5.23 23.51
CA LEU A 295 27.96 5.85 23.42
C LEU A 295 28.95 4.90 24.12
N CYS A 296 30.03 4.59 23.42
CA CYS A 296 31.20 3.74 23.71
C CYS A 296 31.06 2.18 23.71
N ASP A 297 31.93 1.60 22.87
CA ASP A 297 32.48 0.24 22.85
C ASP A 297 31.67 -0.91 22.22
N ASP A 298 31.97 -1.15 20.94
CA ASP A 298 32.74 -2.32 20.50
C ASP A 298 32.55 -3.61 21.32
N TRP A 299 31.32 -4.13 21.44
CA TRP A 299 31.08 -5.51 21.87
C TRP A 299 30.25 -6.26 20.82
N GLY A 300 30.98 -6.98 19.97
CA GLY A 300 30.46 -7.85 18.93
C GLY A 300 29.54 -8.94 19.49
N GLY A 301 28.34 -9.02 18.93
CA GLY A 301 27.42 -10.14 19.18
C GLY A 301 25.96 -9.81 18.87
N ALA A 302 25.47 -8.62 19.24
CA ALA A 302 24.07 -8.21 19.02
C ALA A 302 23.87 -7.37 17.75
N GLY A 303 24.90 -6.61 17.32
CA GLY A 303 24.81 -5.68 16.20
C GLY A 303 24.66 -6.33 14.81
N GLU A 304 24.91 -7.63 14.67
CA GLU A 304 24.71 -8.36 13.40
C GLU A 304 23.30 -8.96 13.27
N TYR A 305 22.60 -9.20 14.38
CA TYR A 305 21.29 -9.87 14.37
C TYR A 305 20.14 -8.97 13.88
N PHE A 306 20.22 -7.66 14.11
CA PHE A 306 19.14 -6.70 13.80
C PHE A 306 19.34 -5.92 12.48
N GLN A 307 20.25 -6.35 11.60
CA GLN A 307 20.53 -5.65 10.34
C GLN A 307 19.57 -6.00 9.18
N GLU A 308 18.28 -6.19 9.44
CA GLU A 308 17.33 -6.34 8.33
C GLU A 308 16.93 -4.96 7.78
N ARG A 309 17.57 -4.58 6.68
CA ARG A 309 17.50 -3.24 6.08
C ARG A 309 16.71 -3.29 4.80
N ARG A 310 15.53 -2.66 4.75
CA ARG A 310 14.84 -2.40 3.49
C ARG A 310 14.12 -1.06 3.49
N HIS A 311 14.25 -0.38 2.35
CA HIS A 311 13.33 0.68 1.97
C HIS A 311 11.94 0.11 1.84
N LEU A 312 10.96 0.83 2.39
CA LEU A 312 9.56 0.58 2.11
C LEU A 312 9.32 0.81 0.63
N THR A 313 9.04 -0.29 -0.04
CA THR A 313 8.77 -0.39 -1.46
C THR A 313 7.65 -1.41 -1.61
N THR A 314 6.80 -1.27 -2.61
CA THR A 314 5.67 -2.17 -2.87
C THR A 314 6.11 -3.49 -3.53
N HIS A 315 7.27 -4.05 -3.17
CA HIS A 315 7.88 -5.20 -3.84
C HIS A 315 7.64 -6.52 -3.08
N ASP A 316 7.90 -7.66 -3.75
CA ASP A 316 8.04 -9.02 -3.18
C ASP A 316 9.51 -9.47 -3.24
#